data_AF-Q30U74-F1
#
_entry.id   AF-Q30U74-F1
#
_cell.length_a   1.000
_cell.length_b   1.000
_cell.length_c   1.000
_cell.angle_alpha   90.00
_cell.angle_beta   90.00
_cell.angle_gamma   90.00
#
_symmetry.space_group_name_H-M   'P 1'
#
loop_
_entity.id
_entity.type
_entity.pdbx_description
1 polymer ?
#
loop_
_entity_poly.entity_id
_entity_poly.type
_entity_poly.pdbx_seq_one_letter_code
_entity_poly.pdbx_strand_id
1 'polypeptide(L)'
;MKKVFVSGDFNILHPGHLRLLKFAKESGEYLTVGVNSDAMSYKGINQEIRLESIKATSYVDEAFILEVSALEYIKEHMPDIVVKGKEHENRENSELDTINAYGGKLLFSSGEIGFSSMDLLRKEFLSTNYKVNHSNKYTNRHSFKPHELKSIVESFANLNVLVIGDTIVDEYITCEPLGMSQEDPTIVVTPLLSNKFLGGAAIVASHAKTLGANVKFISVIGSDNNNFVKDTLEKLDIDVSLHTDTSRPTTLKQRFRAKEKTLLRVNHLKQHGVSRDIEKKILKSINECIDKVDLIIFSDFSYGVLTKNIINSITAMGIEKKILMAADSQSSSQIGDISKFKHMTLVTPTEREIRLSLNDFESGLVVLSEKLASKTDAKYIFTTLGAEGVMIYNNVSSGLLTDNIEALGALVKDVSGAGDSLLTCSSMALAVGADIWKSAYLGSLASAIQVSRIGNVPIKKDEILKELE
;
A
#
# COMPACT_ATOMS: atom_id res chain seq x y z
N MET A 1 9.91 -36.88 -5.31
CA MET A 1 8.58 -36.50 -4.81
C MET A 1 8.53 -36.79 -3.34
N LYS A 2 8.39 -35.76 -2.50
CA LYS A 2 8.42 -35.90 -1.03
C LYS A 2 7.06 -36.35 -0.50
N LYS A 3 6.98 -37.58 0.02
CA LYS A 3 5.74 -38.22 0.47
C LYS A 3 5.45 -37.94 1.94
N VAL A 4 4.22 -37.56 2.24
CA VAL A 4 3.75 -37.27 3.59
C VAL A 4 2.62 -38.21 3.95
N PHE A 5 2.66 -38.77 5.16
CA PHE A 5 1.64 -39.66 5.67
C PHE A 5 0.99 -39.11 6.94
N VAL A 6 -0.34 -39.18 6.99
CA VAL A 6 -1.15 -38.91 8.18
C VAL A 6 -2.10 -40.08 8.39
N SER A 7 -2.23 -40.56 9.63
CA SER A 7 -3.22 -41.57 9.98
C SER A 7 -4.08 -41.13 11.16
N GLY A 8 -5.35 -41.52 11.18
CA GLY A 8 -6.24 -41.23 12.29
C GLY A 8 -7.65 -41.76 12.11
N ASP A 9 -8.47 -41.57 13.15
CA ASP A 9 -9.88 -42.00 13.11
C ASP A 9 -10.74 -41.05 12.29
N PHE A 10 -10.54 -39.72 12.42
CA PHE A 10 -11.31 -38.69 11.69
C PHE A 10 -12.83 -38.81 11.80
N ASN A 11 -13.36 -39.14 12.99
CA ASN A 11 -14.80 -39.35 13.20
C ASN A 11 -15.65 -38.17 12.71
N ILE A 12 -15.36 -36.96 13.22
CA ILE A 12 -15.96 -35.72 12.74
C ILE A 12 -14.83 -34.84 12.24
N LEU A 13 -14.93 -34.42 10.98
CA LEU A 13 -13.99 -33.47 10.41
C LEU A 13 -14.27 -32.07 11.00
N HIS A 14 -13.30 -31.52 11.72
CA HIS A 14 -13.39 -30.20 12.34
C HIS A 14 -12.18 -29.35 11.93
N PRO A 15 -12.18 -28.02 12.18
CA PRO A 15 -11.11 -27.13 11.72
C PRO A 15 -9.69 -27.57 12.13
N GLY A 16 -9.51 -28.15 13.32
CA GLY A 16 -8.24 -28.77 13.74
C GLY A 16 -7.69 -29.82 12.77
N HIS A 17 -8.52 -30.78 12.31
CA HIS A 17 -8.13 -31.78 11.31
C HIS A 17 -7.73 -31.13 9.99
N LEU A 18 -8.51 -30.15 9.51
CA LEU A 18 -8.20 -29.43 8.27
C LEU A 18 -6.85 -28.72 8.33
N ARG A 19 -6.51 -28.13 9.48
CA ARG A 19 -5.21 -27.47 9.68
C ARG A 19 -4.05 -28.45 9.78
N LEU A 20 -4.25 -29.61 10.43
CA LEU A 20 -3.28 -30.71 10.44
C LEU A 20 -2.99 -31.21 9.02
N LEU A 21 -4.04 -31.46 8.23
CA LEU A 21 -3.91 -31.91 6.84
C LEU A 21 -3.25 -30.86 5.94
N LYS A 22 -3.59 -29.57 6.10
CA LYS A 22 -2.91 -28.46 5.40
C LYS A 22 -1.41 -28.43 5.73
N PHE A 23 -1.05 -28.48 7.01
CA PHE A 23 0.35 -28.53 7.45
C PHE A 23 1.09 -29.76 6.89
N ALA A 24 0.44 -30.91 6.86
CA ALA A 24 1.01 -32.12 6.27
C ALA A 24 1.25 -31.96 4.77
N LYS A 25 0.28 -31.41 4.01
CA LYS A 25 0.43 -31.13 2.58
C LYS A 25 1.56 -30.14 2.31
N GLU A 26 1.71 -29.09 3.12
CA GLU A 26 2.79 -28.10 2.98
C GLU A 26 4.18 -28.66 3.34
N SER A 27 4.24 -29.76 4.10
CA SER A 27 5.50 -30.39 4.50
C SER A 27 6.13 -31.25 3.39
N GLY A 28 5.37 -31.57 2.32
CA GLY A 28 5.83 -32.34 1.17
C GLY A 28 5.08 -32.06 -0.12
N GLU A 29 5.16 -32.97 -1.08
CA GLU A 29 4.56 -32.82 -2.42
C GLU A 29 3.30 -33.67 -2.59
N TYR A 30 3.24 -34.81 -1.90
CA TYR A 30 2.14 -35.78 -2.00
C TYR A 30 1.70 -36.23 -0.60
N LEU A 31 0.47 -35.93 -0.22
CA LEU A 31 -0.16 -36.26 1.06
C LEU A 31 -1.09 -37.46 0.89
N THR A 32 -0.72 -38.54 1.57
CA THR A 32 -1.50 -39.76 1.70
C THR A 32 -2.10 -39.84 3.11
N VAL A 33 -3.42 -40.07 3.21
CA VAL A 33 -4.15 -40.15 4.48
C VAL A 33 -4.76 -41.54 4.69
N GLY A 34 -4.33 -42.23 5.76
CA GLY A 34 -4.91 -43.49 6.20
C GLY A 34 -6.03 -43.26 7.22
N VAL A 35 -7.26 -43.61 6.88
CA VAL A 35 -8.40 -43.58 7.82
C VAL A 35 -8.50 -44.93 8.50
N ASN A 36 -8.31 -44.99 9.82
CA ASN A 36 -8.35 -46.25 10.57
C ASN A 36 -9.66 -47.00 10.32
N SER A 37 -9.58 -48.29 9.98
CA SER A 37 -10.75 -49.14 9.78
C SER A 37 -11.62 -49.25 11.04
N ASP A 38 -12.90 -49.56 10.86
CA ASP A 38 -13.84 -49.77 11.97
C ASP A 38 -13.40 -50.96 12.86
N ALA A 39 -12.67 -51.93 12.31
CA ALA A 39 -12.08 -53.04 13.07
C ALA A 39 -10.97 -52.59 14.03
N MET A 40 -10.23 -51.54 13.69
CA MET A 40 -9.16 -50.99 14.54
C MET A 40 -9.66 -49.97 15.55
N SER A 41 -10.64 -49.15 15.18
CA SER A 41 -11.12 -48.05 16.02
C SER A 41 -12.53 -47.61 15.60
N TYR A 42 -13.56 -48.29 16.11
CA TYR A 42 -14.95 -47.87 15.91
C TYR A 42 -15.36 -46.81 16.93
N LYS A 43 -15.69 -45.60 16.46
CA LYS A 43 -16.11 -44.46 17.30
C LYS A 43 -17.42 -43.83 16.82
N GLY A 44 -18.33 -44.66 16.28
CA GLY A 44 -19.72 -44.31 16.02
C GLY A 44 -20.05 -43.75 14.62
N ILE A 45 -19.05 -43.47 13.79
CA ILE A 45 -19.24 -43.07 12.37
C ILE A 45 -18.54 -44.10 11.49
N ASN A 46 -19.27 -44.64 10.51
CA ASN A 46 -18.79 -45.68 9.60
C ASN A 46 -17.56 -45.22 8.82
N GLN A 47 -16.59 -46.12 8.65
CA GLN A 47 -15.31 -45.83 7.98
C GLN A 47 -15.45 -45.22 6.58
N GLU A 48 -16.46 -45.61 5.79
CA GLU A 48 -16.66 -45.07 4.44
C GLU A 48 -17.04 -43.59 4.46
N ILE A 49 -17.88 -43.18 5.44
CA ILE A 49 -18.27 -41.78 5.63
C ILE A 49 -17.07 -40.95 6.09
N ARG A 50 -16.23 -41.50 6.97
CA ARG A 50 -14.99 -40.86 7.43
C ARG A 50 -14.02 -40.67 6.25
N LEU A 51 -13.88 -41.68 5.39
CA LEU A 51 -13.06 -41.64 4.19
C LEU A 51 -13.56 -40.62 3.16
N GLU A 52 -14.87 -40.60 2.89
CA GLU A 52 -15.49 -39.63 1.98
C GLU A 52 -15.22 -38.19 2.43
N SER A 53 -15.34 -37.93 3.74
CA SER A 53 -15.07 -36.62 4.34
C SER A 53 -13.63 -36.16 4.12
N ILE A 54 -12.66 -37.08 4.18
CA ILE A 54 -11.25 -36.77 3.93
C ILE A 54 -10.99 -36.55 2.43
N LYS A 55 -11.56 -37.38 1.56
CA LYS A 55 -11.46 -37.23 0.09
C LYS A 55 -12.05 -35.92 -0.42
N ALA A 56 -13.05 -35.37 0.28
CA ALA A 56 -13.64 -34.07 -0.05
C ALA A 56 -12.73 -32.87 0.29
N THR A 57 -11.62 -33.07 1.00
CA THR A 57 -10.69 -31.99 1.35
C THR A 57 -9.70 -31.70 0.22
N SER A 58 -9.46 -30.42 -0.06
CA SER A 58 -8.59 -29.99 -1.18
C SER A 58 -7.10 -30.22 -0.95
N TYR A 59 -6.68 -30.66 0.24
CA TYR A 59 -5.26 -30.79 0.61
C TYR A 59 -4.73 -32.21 0.43
N VAL A 60 -5.63 -33.20 0.30
CA VAL A 60 -5.28 -34.63 0.32
C VAL A 60 -5.20 -35.15 -1.11
N ASP A 61 -4.06 -35.73 -1.49
CA ASP A 61 -3.88 -36.31 -2.82
C ASP A 61 -4.43 -37.74 -2.90
N GLU A 62 -4.31 -38.49 -1.80
CA GLU A 62 -4.79 -39.87 -1.69
C GLU A 62 -5.32 -40.15 -0.30
N ALA A 63 -6.47 -40.83 -0.21
CA ALA A 63 -7.02 -41.30 1.05
C ALA A 63 -7.61 -42.71 0.89
N PHE A 64 -7.39 -43.55 1.89
CA PHE A 64 -7.80 -44.96 1.90
C PHE A 64 -8.15 -45.44 3.31
N ILE A 65 -8.83 -46.59 3.41
CA ILE A 65 -9.06 -47.27 4.69
C ILE A 65 -7.78 -48.01 5.10
N LEU A 66 -7.24 -47.65 6.26
CA LEU A 66 -6.07 -48.27 6.85
C LEU A 66 -6.51 -49.48 7.68
N GLU A 67 -6.20 -50.68 7.19
CA GLU A 67 -6.53 -51.96 7.84
C GLU A 67 -5.40 -52.50 8.75
N VAL A 68 -4.17 -52.02 8.53
CA VAL A 68 -2.97 -52.40 9.28
C VAL A 68 -2.57 -51.31 10.27
N SER A 69 -1.69 -51.61 11.23
CA SER A 69 -1.19 -50.56 12.12
C SER A 69 -0.44 -49.48 11.33
N ALA A 70 -0.50 -48.23 11.78
CA ALA A 70 0.24 -47.14 11.14
C ALA A 70 1.75 -47.44 11.06
N LEU A 71 2.31 -48.13 12.06
CA LEU A 71 3.69 -48.59 12.08
C LEU A 71 4.02 -49.56 10.94
N GLU A 72 3.15 -50.54 10.67
CA GLU A 72 3.33 -51.49 9.56
C GLU A 72 3.29 -50.79 8.21
N TYR A 73 2.32 -49.89 8.02
CA TYR A 73 2.24 -49.09 6.80
C TYR A 73 3.49 -48.24 6.58
N ILE A 74 3.99 -47.59 7.64
CA ILE A 74 5.23 -46.80 7.60
C ILE A 74 6.44 -47.66 7.22
N LYS A 75 6.55 -48.89 7.75
CA LYS A 75 7.64 -49.83 7.40
C LYS A 75 7.63 -50.23 5.94
N GLU A 76 6.45 -50.46 5.37
CA GLU A 76 6.30 -50.92 4.00
C GLU A 76 6.48 -49.77 2.99
N HIS A 77 5.92 -48.59 3.28
CA HIS A 77 5.83 -47.49 2.32
C HIS A 77 6.90 -46.40 2.52
N MET A 78 7.59 -46.41 3.66
CA MET A 78 8.70 -45.51 4.03
C MET A 78 8.44 -44.04 3.64
N PRO A 79 7.38 -43.39 4.16
CA PRO A 79 7.09 -41.99 3.85
C PRO A 79 8.21 -41.07 4.35
N ASP A 80 8.58 -40.05 3.56
CA ASP A 80 9.62 -39.09 3.94
C ASP A 80 9.25 -38.31 5.23
N ILE A 81 7.96 -38.04 5.43
CA ILE A 81 7.43 -37.37 6.62
C ILE A 81 6.17 -38.07 7.12
N VAL A 82 6.09 -38.26 8.43
CA VAL A 82 4.86 -38.64 9.14
C VAL A 82 4.43 -37.46 10.01
N VAL A 83 3.15 -37.08 9.93
CA VAL A 83 2.61 -35.97 10.72
C VAL A 83 1.53 -36.48 11.68
N LYS A 84 1.65 -36.10 12.96
CA LYS A 84 0.68 -36.42 14.02
C LYS A 84 0.15 -35.15 14.70
N GLY A 85 -0.98 -35.28 15.39
CA GLY A 85 -1.50 -34.21 16.25
C GLY A 85 -0.53 -33.90 17.40
N LYS A 86 -0.42 -32.62 17.80
CA LYS A 86 0.49 -32.15 18.86
C LYS A 86 0.24 -32.83 20.22
N GLU A 87 -0.98 -33.29 20.47
CA GLU A 87 -1.35 -34.09 21.65
C GLU A 87 -0.61 -35.44 21.76
N HIS A 88 0.06 -35.87 20.69
CA HIS A 88 0.88 -37.08 20.64
C HIS A 88 2.39 -36.81 20.80
N GLU A 89 2.83 -35.55 20.86
CA GLU A 89 4.25 -35.18 20.89
C GLU A 89 4.98 -35.71 22.13
N ASN A 90 4.34 -35.58 23.31
CA ASN A 90 4.92 -36.04 24.59
C ASN A 90 4.53 -37.48 24.95
N ARG A 91 3.97 -38.25 24.01
CA ARG A 91 3.62 -39.66 24.20
C ARG A 91 4.71 -40.56 23.64
N GLU A 92 4.69 -41.84 24.01
CA GLU A 92 5.54 -42.84 23.37
C GLU A 92 5.12 -43.01 21.89
N ASN A 93 6.08 -42.85 20.98
CA ASN A 93 5.86 -42.93 19.53
C ASN A 93 6.66 -44.11 18.96
N SER A 94 6.02 -45.28 18.88
CA SER A 94 6.62 -46.56 18.42
C SER A 94 7.24 -46.52 17.03
N GLU A 95 6.80 -45.59 16.19
CA GLU A 95 7.25 -45.39 14.82
C GLU A 95 8.51 -44.52 14.70
N LEU A 96 8.90 -43.80 15.76
CA LEU A 96 10.02 -42.85 15.69
C LEU A 96 11.33 -43.52 15.29
N ASP A 97 11.65 -44.67 15.91
CA ASP A 97 12.88 -45.42 15.59
C ASP A 97 12.87 -45.95 14.16
N THR A 98 11.69 -46.37 13.67
CA THR A 98 11.52 -46.85 12.29
C THR A 98 11.72 -45.70 11.30
N ILE A 99 11.08 -44.55 11.55
CA ILE A 99 11.16 -43.35 10.71
C ILE A 99 12.61 -42.85 10.63
N ASN A 100 13.31 -42.80 11.76
CA ASN A 100 14.71 -42.38 11.82
C ASN A 100 15.65 -43.34 11.08
N ALA A 101 15.38 -44.66 11.11
CA ALA A 101 16.24 -45.67 10.49
C ALA A 101 16.39 -45.52 8.98
N TYR A 102 15.37 -45.00 8.28
CA TYR A 102 15.42 -44.72 6.84
C TYR A 102 15.57 -43.22 6.51
N GLY A 103 15.76 -42.36 7.51
CA GLY A 103 15.99 -40.92 7.33
C GLY A 103 14.73 -40.07 7.15
N GLY A 104 13.55 -40.62 7.45
CA GLY A 104 12.29 -39.86 7.49
C GLY A 104 12.20 -38.91 8.69
N LYS A 105 11.13 -38.11 8.75
CA LYS A 105 10.88 -37.18 9.87
C LYS A 105 9.50 -37.37 10.47
N LEU A 106 9.41 -37.41 11.80
CA LEU A 106 8.15 -37.33 12.54
C LEU A 106 7.90 -35.88 12.96
N LEU A 107 6.79 -35.30 12.54
CA LEU A 107 6.38 -33.94 12.88
C LEU A 107 5.08 -33.95 13.70
N PHE A 108 4.94 -32.98 14.60
CA PHE A 108 3.75 -32.79 15.41
C PHE A 108 3.16 -31.40 15.16
N SER A 109 1.84 -31.31 14.97
CA SER A 109 1.16 -30.03 14.76
C SER A 109 -0.22 -30.02 15.40
N SER A 110 -0.56 -28.91 16.07
CA SER A 110 -1.90 -28.65 16.59
C SER A 110 -2.80 -27.98 15.55
N GLY A 111 -2.26 -27.71 14.36
CA GLY A 111 -2.92 -26.86 13.38
C GLY A 111 -3.08 -25.44 13.91
N GLU A 112 -1.98 -24.76 14.23
CA GLU A 112 -2.03 -23.38 14.72
C GLU A 112 -2.71 -22.43 13.73
N ILE A 113 -3.37 -21.40 14.28
CA ILE A 113 -4.26 -20.45 13.59
C ILE A 113 -3.52 -19.59 12.54
N GLY A 114 -2.18 -19.59 12.57
CA GLY A 114 -1.33 -18.73 11.73
C GLY A 114 -1.61 -18.82 10.23
N PHE A 115 -1.76 -20.03 9.67
CA PHE A 115 -1.81 -20.20 8.20
C PHE A 115 -3.17 -19.92 7.56
N SER A 116 -4.29 -20.19 8.25
CA SER A 116 -5.62 -19.73 7.77
C SER A 116 -5.73 -18.20 7.83
N SER A 117 -4.96 -17.59 8.73
CA SER A 117 -4.89 -16.13 8.87
C SER A 117 -4.11 -15.51 7.70
N MET A 118 -3.05 -16.17 7.18
CA MET A 118 -2.26 -15.62 6.07
C MET A 118 -3.06 -15.41 4.78
N ASP A 119 -3.92 -16.35 4.38
CA ASP A 119 -4.76 -16.20 3.18
C ASP A 119 -5.83 -15.11 3.37
N LEU A 120 -6.36 -14.98 4.58
CA LEU A 120 -7.28 -13.90 4.95
C LEU A 120 -6.58 -12.54 4.95
N LEU A 121 -5.37 -12.45 5.52
CA LEU A 121 -4.54 -11.26 5.53
C LEU A 121 -4.19 -10.82 4.10
N ARG A 122 -3.79 -11.75 3.23
CA ARG A 122 -3.53 -11.43 1.81
C ARG A 122 -4.79 -10.90 1.11
N LYS A 123 -5.95 -11.52 1.34
CA LYS A 123 -7.24 -11.03 0.80
C LYS A 123 -7.58 -9.63 1.32
N GLU A 124 -7.26 -9.31 2.56
CA GLU A 124 -7.49 -7.98 3.14
C GLU A 124 -6.72 -6.90 2.39
N PHE A 125 -5.42 -7.10 2.15
CA PHE A 125 -4.59 -6.20 1.34
C PHE A 125 -5.04 -6.08 -0.13
N LEU A 126 -5.62 -7.14 -0.69
CA LEU A 126 -6.12 -7.16 -2.06
C LEU A 126 -7.58 -6.67 -2.20
N SER A 127 -8.29 -6.45 -1.09
CA SER A 127 -9.72 -6.14 -1.13
C SER A 127 -9.99 -4.72 -1.67
N THR A 128 -10.60 -4.64 -2.85
CA THR A 128 -10.94 -3.40 -3.56
C THR A 128 -12.39 -2.95 -3.35
N ASN A 129 -13.09 -3.45 -2.33
CA ASN A 129 -14.46 -2.99 -2.05
C ASN A 129 -14.41 -1.57 -1.48
N TYR A 130 -14.72 -0.59 -2.33
CA TYR A 130 -14.85 0.81 -1.98
C TYR A 130 -16.27 1.31 -2.27
N LYS A 131 -16.70 2.31 -1.50
CA LYS A 131 -17.98 2.98 -1.68
C LYS A 131 -17.76 4.48 -1.61
N VAL A 132 -18.08 5.17 -2.70
CA VAL A 132 -18.01 6.63 -2.79
C VAL A 132 -19.41 7.20 -2.59
N ASN A 133 -19.50 8.23 -1.74
CA ASN A 133 -20.69 9.04 -1.58
C ASN A 133 -20.60 10.23 -2.53
N HIS A 134 -21.20 10.11 -3.72
CA HIS A 134 -21.30 11.25 -4.62
C HIS A 134 -22.20 12.33 -3.99
N SER A 135 -21.59 13.41 -3.51
CA SER A 135 -22.34 14.55 -3.01
C SER A 135 -23.02 15.27 -4.18
N ASN A 136 -24.28 14.94 -4.44
CA ASN A 136 -25.11 15.60 -5.45
C ASN A 136 -25.21 17.13 -5.22
N LYS A 137 -24.96 17.59 -3.99
CA LYS A 137 -24.95 19.03 -3.67
C LYS A 137 -23.80 19.77 -4.34
N TYR A 138 -22.59 19.18 -4.36
CA TYR A 138 -21.40 19.79 -4.96
C TYR A 138 -21.50 19.87 -6.48
N THR A 139 -21.91 18.76 -7.10
CA THR A 139 -22.04 18.68 -8.56
C THR A 139 -23.14 19.62 -9.06
N ASN A 140 -24.28 19.70 -8.34
CA ASN A 140 -25.38 20.58 -8.71
C ASN A 140 -25.03 22.07 -8.57
N ARG A 141 -24.35 22.49 -7.49
CA ARG A 141 -24.04 23.92 -7.28
C ARG A 141 -23.05 24.49 -8.29
N HIS A 142 -22.18 23.65 -8.85
CA HIS A 142 -21.25 24.02 -9.91
C HIS A 142 -21.69 23.56 -11.31
N SER A 143 -22.91 23.02 -11.43
CA SER A 143 -23.53 22.60 -12.69
C SER A 143 -22.70 21.60 -13.50
N PHE A 144 -22.05 20.65 -12.83
CA PHE A 144 -21.25 19.62 -13.49
C PHE A 144 -22.12 18.59 -14.20
N LYS A 145 -21.63 18.12 -15.35
CA LYS A 145 -22.20 16.95 -16.02
C LYS A 145 -21.20 15.80 -15.97
N PRO A 146 -21.61 14.56 -15.64
CA PRO A 146 -20.69 13.43 -15.54
C PRO A 146 -19.83 13.19 -16.80
N HIS A 147 -20.39 13.41 -17.99
CA HIS A 147 -19.64 13.28 -19.25
C HIS A 147 -18.48 14.28 -19.39
N GLU A 148 -18.58 15.48 -18.79
CA GLU A 148 -17.49 16.46 -18.80
C GLU A 148 -16.33 15.97 -17.95
N LEU A 149 -16.63 15.42 -16.76
CA LEU A 149 -15.63 14.82 -15.87
C LEU A 149 -14.95 13.62 -16.52
N LYS A 150 -15.73 12.78 -17.22
CA LYS A 150 -15.22 11.64 -18.00
C LYS A 150 -14.23 12.09 -19.08
N SER A 151 -14.60 13.11 -19.86
CA SER A 151 -13.76 13.66 -20.92
C SER A 151 -12.45 14.25 -20.39
N ILE A 152 -12.47 14.87 -19.19
CA ILE A 152 -11.27 15.38 -18.52
C ILE A 152 -10.32 14.22 -18.18
N VAL A 153 -10.83 13.17 -17.53
CA VAL A 153 -10.03 11.99 -17.16
C VAL A 153 -9.50 11.25 -18.38
N GLU A 154 -10.27 11.21 -19.47
CA GLU A 154 -9.83 10.64 -20.73
C GLU A 154 -8.65 11.41 -21.34
N SER A 155 -8.66 12.74 -21.21
CA SER A 155 -7.63 13.65 -21.75
C SER A 155 -6.29 13.57 -21.03
N PHE A 156 -6.22 12.92 -19.85
CA PHE A 156 -4.96 12.71 -19.12
C PHE A 156 -3.89 12.00 -19.95
N ALA A 157 -4.30 11.18 -20.93
CA ALA A 157 -3.39 10.49 -21.85
C ALA A 157 -2.52 11.42 -22.70
N ASN A 158 -2.93 12.69 -22.84
CA ASN A 158 -2.21 13.68 -23.63
C ASN A 158 -1.13 14.42 -22.83
N LEU A 159 -1.08 14.24 -21.50
CA LEU A 159 -0.16 14.97 -20.64
C LEU A 159 1.22 14.31 -20.56
N ASN A 160 2.25 15.15 -20.55
CA ASN A 160 3.59 14.82 -20.11
C ASN A 160 3.83 15.45 -18.73
N VAL A 161 3.86 14.61 -17.70
CA VAL A 161 3.98 15.01 -16.31
C VAL A 161 5.40 14.78 -15.82
N LEU A 162 6.05 15.84 -15.32
CA LEU A 162 7.30 15.76 -14.58
C LEU A 162 7.00 15.71 -13.08
N VAL A 163 7.32 14.61 -12.42
CA VAL A 163 7.23 14.49 -10.96
C VAL A 163 8.64 14.53 -10.37
N ILE A 164 8.83 15.39 -9.37
CA ILE A 164 10.09 15.50 -8.64
C ILE A 164 9.86 15.56 -7.14
N GLY A 165 10.66 14.82 -6.39
CA GLY A 165 10.60 14.87 -4.93
C GLY A 165 11.28 13.70 -4.25
N ASP A 166 10.95 13.48 -2.98
CA ASP A 166 11.59 12.45 -2.16
C ASP A 166 10.99 11.05 -2.45
N THR A 167 11.82 10.06 -2.76
CA THR A 167 11.38 8.66 -2.86
C THR A 167 11.29 8.02 -1.48
N ILE A 168 10.17 7.36 -1.20
CA ILE A 168 9.94 6.65 0.07
C ILE A 168 9.49 5.22 -0.24
N VAL A 169 9.93 4.27 0.57
CA VAL A 169 9.38 2.92 0.63
C VAL A 169 8.57 2.81 1.92
N ASP A 170 7.27 2.56 1.79
CA ASP A 170 6.42 2.22 2.93
C ASP A 170 6.37 0.69 3.06
N GLU A 171 6.76 0.15 4.21
CA GLU A 171 6.75 -1.29 4.47
C GLU A 171 5.78 -1.61 5.60
N TYR A 172 4.76 -2.42 5.29
CA TYR A 172 3.74 -2.85 6.22
C TYR A 172 4.06 -4.27 6.68
N ILE A 173 4.39 -4.40 7.96
CA ILE A 173 4.77 -5.66 8.57
C ILE A 173 3.59 -6.10 9.45
N THR A 174 2.82 -7.07 8.97
CA THR A 174 1.74 -7.67 9.76
C THR A 174 2.33 -8.64 10.76
N CYS A 175 1.96 -8.50 12.02
CA CYS A 175 2.46 -9.31 13.11
C CYS A 175 1.33 -9.96 13.91
N GLU A 176 1.63 -11.14 14.46
CA GLU A 176 0.82 -11.79 15.48
C GLU A 176 1.29 -11.35 16.88
N PRO A 177 0.41 -10.81 17.74
CA PRO A 177 0.77 -10.48 19.11
C PRO A 177 0.86 -11.74 19.96
N LEU A 178 2.03 -11.96 20.58
CA LEU A 178 2.28 -13.10 21.47
C LEU A 178 1.91 -12.79 22.93
N GLY A 179 1.95 -11.52 23.32
CA GLY A 179 1.66 -11.08 24.68
C GLY A 179 2.59 -9.94 25.13
N MET A 180 2.69 -9.73 26.44
CA MET A 180 3.73 -8.85 27.00
C MET A 180 4.98 -9.64 27.35
N SER A 181 6.15 -9.02 27.22
CA SER A 181 7.40 -9.58 27.71
C SER A 181 7.41 -9.63 29.24
N GLN A 182 8.06 -10.66 29.80
CA GLN A 182 8.31 -10.81 31.24
C GLN A 182 9.61 -10.10 31.68
N GLU A 183 10.46 -9.71 30.72
CA GLU A 183 11.75 -9.04 30.96
C GLU A 183 11.63 -7.51 30.96
N ASP A 184 10.73 -6.97 30.13
CA ASP A 184 10.47 -5.53 29.94
C ASP A 184 8.96 -5.36 29.64
N PRO A 185 8.23 -4.36 30.17
CA PRO A 185 6.82 -4.08 29.83
C PRO A 185 6.59 -3.65 28.36
N THR A 186 6.92 -4.53 27.42
CA THR A 186 6.79 -4.33 25.96
C THR A 186 5.89 -5.39 25.35
N ILE A 187 5.25 -5.04 24.23
CA ILE A 187 4.43 -5.99 23.45
C ILE A 187 5.36 -6.83 22.58
N VAL A 188 5.27 -8.15 22.73
CA VAL A 188 6.00 -9.11 21.89
C VAL A 188 5.13 -9.53 20.72
N VAL A 189 5.69 -9.46 19.51
CA VAL A 189 5.00 -9.80 18.27
C VAL A 189 5.89 -10.65 17.36
N THR A 190 5.27 -11.53 16.57
CA THR A 190 5.93 -12.29 15.51
C THR A 190 5.53 -11.75 14.14
N PRO A 191 6.46 -11.27 13.30
CA PRO A 191 6.15 -10.89 11.92
C PRO A 191 5.65 -12.08 11.10
N LEU A 192 4.53 -11.90 10.40
CA LEU A 192 3.92 -12.91 9.55
C LEU A 192 4.07 -12.60 8.06
N LEU A 193 3.91 -11.33 7.68
CA LEU A 193 3.91 -10.87 6.30
C LEU A 193 4.53 -9.48 6.23
N SER A 194 5.35 -9.23 5.21
CA SER A 194 5.84 -7.89 4.86
C SER A 194 5.39 -7.51 3.45
N ASN A 195 4.72 -6.37 3.33
CA ASN A 195 4.27 -5.80 2.06
C ASN A 195 4.92 -4.42 1.88
N LYS A 196 5.59 -4.19 0.75
CA LYS A 196 6.21 -2.91 0.41
C LYS A 196 5.37 -2.14 -0.60
N PHE A 197 5.31 -0.83 -0.44
CA PHE A 197 4.60 0.11 -1.29
C PHE A 197 5.52 1.27 -1.67
N LEU A 198 5.31 1.82 -2.86
CA LEU A 198 5.89 3.11 -3.22
C LEU A 198 5.22 4.19 -2.39
N GLY A 199 6.02 5.10 -1.86
CA GLY A 199 5.57 6.29 -1.17
C GLY A 199 6.34 7.52 -1.67
N GLY A 200 5.98 8.68 -1.14
CA GLY A 200 6.66 9.90 -1.53
C GLY A 200 6.31 10.36 -2.95
N ALA A 201 7.26 11.00 -3.61
CA ALA A 201 7.12 11.40 -5.00
C ALA A 201 6.98 10.21 -5.96
N ALA A 202 7.45 9.03 -5.59
CA ALA A 202 7.34 7.83 -6.42
C ALA A 202 5.89 7.35 -6.57
N ILE A 203 5.06 7.51 -5.53
CA ILE A 203 3.63 7.18 -5.66
C ILE A 203 2.89 8.24 -6.49
N VAL A 204 3.23 9.53 -6.35
CA VAL A 204 2.67 10.61 -7.17
C VAL A 204 2.92 10.35 -8.65
N ALA A 205 4.14 9.95 -9.01
CA ALA A 205 4.49 9.51 -10.36
C ALA A 205 3.67 8.28 -10.81
N SER A 206 3.48 7.33 -9.90
CA SER A 206 2.70 6.11 -10.18
C SER A 206 1.22 6.41 -10.40
N HIS A 207 0.61 7.30 -9.60
CA HIS A 207 -0.74 7.79 -9.81
C HIS A 207 -0.87 8.46 -11.17
N ALA A 208 0.05 9.37 -11.53
CA ALA A 208 -0.02 10.07 -12.81
C ALA A 208 0.03 9.09 -14.01
N LYS A 209 0.92 8.09 -13.95
CA LYS A 209 1.05 7.08 -15.00
C LYS A 209 -0.19 6.19 -15.10
N THR A 210 -0.71 5.71 -13.96
CA THR A 210 -1.88 4.81 -13.92
C THR A 210 -3.22 5.51 -14.20
N LEU A 211 -3.27 6.83 -14.05
CA LEU A 211 -4.35 7.68 -14.55
C LEU A 211 -4.25 7.95 -16.06
N GLY A 212 -3.13 7.63 -16.69
CA GLY A 212 -2.96 7.58 -18.14
C GLY A 212 -1.89 8.50 -18.73
N ALA A 213 -1.26 9.37 -17.94
CA ALA A 213 -0.27 10.32 -18.46
C ALA A 213 1.09 9.68 -18.81
N ASN A 214 1.85 10.36 -19.66
CA ASN A 214 3.28 10.09 -19.82
C ASN A 214 4.04 10.72 -18.66
N VAL A 215 4.88 9.96 -17.97
CA VAL A 215 5.51 10.43 -16.72
C VAL A 215 7.03 10.35 -16.81
N LYS A 216 7.68 11.48 -16.55
CA LYS A 216 9.08 11.55 -16.16
C LYS A 216 9.16 11.69 -14.65
N PHE A 217 9.85 10.78 -13.98
CA PHE A 217 10.07 10.83 -12.54
C PHE A 217 11.55 11.09 -12.22
N ILE A 218 11.83 12.09 -11.40
CA ILE A 218 13.18 12.44 -10.98
C ILE A 218 13.26 12.44 -9.46
N SER A 219 14.22 11.70 -8.91
CA SER A 219 14.40 11.60 -7.46
C SER A 219 15.80 11.14 -7.09
N VAL A 220 16.03 11.00 -5.78
CA VAL A 220 17.27 10.49 -5.21
C VAL A 220 16.97 9.28 -4.34
N ILE A 221 17.82 8.26 -4.47
CA ILE A 221 17.80 7.04 -3.67
C ILE A 221 19.17 6.82 -3.03
N GLY A 222 19.22 6.03 -1.96
CA GLY A 222 20.47 5.60 -1.34
C GLY A 222 21.24 4.58 -2.18
N SER A 223 22.37 4.12 -1.65
CA SER A 223 23.17 3.01 -2.23
C SER A 223 22.77 1.63 -1.68
N ASP A 224 21.65 1.56 -0.97
CA ASP A 224 21.03 0.35 -0.44
C ASP A 224 20.31 -0.48 -1.52
N ASN A 225 19.78 -1.64 -1.14
CA ASN A 225 19.04 -2.50 -2.06
C ASN A 225 17.69 -1.87 -2.42
N ASN A 226 17.68 -1.20 -3.56
CA ASN A 226 16.54 -0.44 -4.08
C ASN A 226 15.84 -1.13 -5.25
N ASN A 227 16.03 -2.44 -5.42
CA ASN A 227 15.41 -3.21 -6.49
C ASN A 227 13.89 -3.05 -6.47
N PHE A 228 13.28 -3.06 -5.28
CA PHE A 228 11.83 -2.83 -5.13
C PHE A 228 11.35 -1.54 -5.83
N VAL A 229 12.05 -0.42 -5.63
CA VAL A 229 11.67 0.87 -6.24
C VAL A 229 11.83 0.82 -7.75
N LYS A 230 13.01 0.37 -8.23
CA LYS A 230 13.31 0.30 -9.66
C LYS A 230 12.38 -0.66 -10.38
N ASP A 231 12.26 -1.90 -9.91
CA ASP A 231 11.42 -2.94 -10.50
C ASP A 231 9.94 -2.51 -10.56
N THR A 232 9.44 -1.81 -9.53
CA THR A 232 8.05 -1.36 -9.49
C THR A 232 7.80 -0.23 -10.48
N LEU A 233 8.72 0.75 -10.57
CA LEU A 233 8.61 1.85 -11.52
C LEU A 233 8.79 1.38 -12.98
N GLU A 234 9.70 0.43 -13.22
CA GLU A 234 9.89 -0.21 -14.53
C GLU A 234 8.65 -1.01 -14.96
N LYS A 235 8.03 -1.77 -14.06
CA LYS A 235 6.76 -2.48 -14.34
C LYS A 235 5.62 -1.54 -14.70
N LEU A 236 5.65 -0.31 -14.19
CA LEU A 236 4.69 0.73 -14.53
C LEU A 236 5.06 1.51 -15.80
N ASP A 237 6.20 1.22 -16.44
CA ASP A 237 6.68 1.92 -17.64
C ASP A 237 6.84 3.45 -17.42
N ILE A 238 7.40 3.83 -16.26
CA ILE A 238 7.69 5.23 -15.93
C ILE A 238 9.12 5.55 -16.39
N ASP A 239 9.32 6.67 -17.09
CA ASP A 239 10.66 7.15 -17.42
C ASP A 239 11.30 7.74 -16.16
N VAL A 240 12.34 7.07 -15.65
CA VAL A 240 12.95 7.39 -14.35
C VAL A 240 14.37 7.97 -14.49
N SER A 241 14.65 9.04 -13.76
CA SER A 241 16.01 9.53 -13.48
C SER A 241 16.25 9.48 -11.97
N LEU A 242 16.71 8.32 -11.50
CA LEU A 242 17.06 8.10 -10.09
C LEU A 242 18.55 8.32 -9.89
N HIS A 243 18.90 9.34 -9.11
CA HIS A 243 20.29 9.60 -8.74
C HIS A 243 20.64 8.96 -7.40
N THR A 244 21.81 8.33 -7.30
CA THR A 244 22.26 7.71 -6.06
C THR A 244 23.01 8.72 -5.17
N ASP A 245 22.62 8.82 -3.91
CA ASP A 245 23.33 9.56 -2.86
C ASP A 245 23.85 8.59 -1.79
N THR A 246 25.16 8.36 -1.76
CA THR A 246 25.81 7.44 -0.82
C THR A 246 25.82 7.94 0.62
N SER A 247 25.46 9.20 0.87
CA SER A 247 25.46 9.78 2.21
C SER A 247 24.18 9.47 3.00
N ARG A 248 23.11 9.01 2.34
CA ARG A 248 21.81 8.65 2.93
C ARG A 248 21.35 7.25 2.53
N PRO A 249 20.57 6.55 3.38
CA PRO A 249 19.77 5.40 2.91
C PRO A 249 18.58 5.90 2.08
N THR A 250 17.97 5.00 1.31
CA THR A 250 16.63 5.24 0.76
C THR A 250 15.64 5.32 1.90
N THR A 251 14.76 6.33 1.88
CA THR A 251 13.82 6.55 2.98
C THR A 251 12.88 5.36 3.11
N LEU A 252 12.92 4.67 4.24
CA LEU A 252 12.08 3.51 4.54
C LEU A 252 11.22 3.80 5.77
N LYS A 253 9.90 3.63 5.64
CA LYS A 253 8.91 3.79 6.71
C LYS A 253 8.27 2.44 7.00
N GLN A 254 8.72 1.77 8.07
CA GLN A 254 8.19 0.47 8.48
C GLN A 254 7.04 0.65 9.47
N ARG A 255 5.90 -0.01 9.23
CA ARG A 255 4.71 0.00 10.08
C ARG A 255 4.45 -1.42 10.55
N PHE A 256 4.72 -1.68 11.83
CA PHE A 256 4.39 -2.96 12.47
C PHE A 256 2.92 -2.92 12.89
N ARG A 257 2.12 -3.85 12.37
CA ARG A 257 0.66 -3.86 12.53
C ARG A 257 0.18 -5.16 13.15
N ALA A 258 -0.78 -5.11 14.06
CA ALA A 258 -1.47 -6.27 14.58
C ALA A 258 -2.96 -5.96 14.72
N LYS A 259 -3.84 -6.89 14.30
CA LYS A 259 -5.30 -6.71 14.32
C LYS A 259 -5.72 -5.35 13.75
N GLU A 260 -5.28 -5.05 12.53
CA GLU A 260 -5.53 -3.81 11.77
C GLU A 260 -4.91 -2.52 12.34
N LYS A 261 -4.38 -2.54 13.57
CA LYS A 261 -3.79 -1.37 14.22
C LYS A 261 -2.27 -1.32 14.07
N THR A 262 -1.73 -0.13 13.84
CA THR A 262 -0.28 0.10 13.87
C THR A 262 0.20 0.16 15.32
N LEU A 263 1.14 -0.71 15.67
CA LEU A 263 1.77 -0.80 16.98
C LEU A 263 2.99 0.12 17.08
N LEU A 264 3.82 0.13 16.04
CA LEU A 264 5.07 0.87 15.97
C LEU A 264 5.36 1.31 14.54
N ARG A 265 5.92 2.51 14.40
CA ARG A 265 6.51 2.97 13.14
C ARG A 265 7.99 3.23 13.32
N VAL A 266 8.82 2.59 12.50
CA VAL A 266 10.27 2.77 12.47
C VAL A 266 10.66 3.43 11.16
N ASN A 267 11.35 4.56 11.24
CA ASN A 267 11.77 5.34 10.09
C ASN A 267 13.29 5.24 9.92
N HIS A 268 13.75 4.79 8.76
CA HIS A 268 15.17 4.79 8.38
C HIS A 268 15.39 5.90 7.37
N LEU A 269 16.02 6.99 7.79
CA LEU A 269 16.23 8.17 6.97
C LEU A 269 17.38 9.02 7.47
N LYS A 270 17.87 9.90 6.59
CA LYS A 270 18.70 11.05 6.96
C LYS A 270 18.10 12.32 6.37
N GLN A 271 18.10 13.38 7.16
CA GLN A 271 17.54 14.65 6.76
C GLN A 271 18.65 15.65 6.46
N HIS A 272 19.03 15.74 5.19
CA HIS A 272 19.90 16.81 4.69
C HIS A 272 19.68 17.02 3.19
N GLY A 273 19.98 18.22 2.70
CA GLY A 273 19.95 18.51 1.27
C GLY A 273 20.87 17.60 0.48
N VAL A 274 20.53 17.33 -0.78
CA VAL A 274 21.40 16.64 -1.73
C VAL A 274 22.65 17.48 -2.03
N SER A 275 23.73 16.83 -2.44
CA SER A 275 24.97 17.55 -2.79
C SER A 275 24.79 18.39 -4.05
N ARG A 276 25.62 19.43 -4.22
CA ARG A 276 25.61 20.28 -5.42
C ARG A 276 25.82 19.48 -6.71
N ASP A 277 26.55 18.39 -6.67
CA ASP A 277 26.77 17.54 -7.86
C ASP A 277 25.52 16.76 -8.23
N ILE A 278 24.74 16.31 -7.24
CA ILE A 278 23.43 15.69 -7.47
C ILE A 278 22.44 16.74 -7.96
N GLU A 279 22.42 17.96 -7.38
CA GLU A 279 21.59 19.06 -7.89
C GLU A 279 21.85 19.34 -9.38
N LYS A 280 23.12 19.41 -9.79
CA LYS A 280 23.49 19.60 -11.20
C LYS A 280 22.97 18.47 -12.09
N LYS A 281 23.04 17.22 -11.64
CA LYS A 281 22.53 16.06 -12.41
C LYS A 281 21.01 16.10 -12.55
N ILE A 282 20.30 16.47 -11.48
CA ILE A 282 18.85 16.67 -11.49
C ILE A 282 18.47 17.76 -12.49
N LEU A 283 19.08 18.95 -12.37
CA LEU A 283 18.79 20.08 -13.24
C LEU A 283 19.13 19.81 -14.70
N LYS A 284 20.22 19.07 -14.97
CA LYS A 284 20.55 18.61 -16.32
C LYS A 284 19.44 17.72 -16.89
N SER A 285 19.00 16.72 -16.13
CA SER A 285 17.93 15.79 -16.56
C SER A 285 16.61 16.52 -16.86
N ILE A 286 16.31 17.59 -16.12
CA ILE A 286 15.12 18.41 -16.34
C ILE A 286 15.26 19.25 -17.61
N ASN A 287 16.40 19.92 -17.80
CA ASN A 287 16.65 20.72 -18.99
C ASN A 287 16.52 19.91 -20.30
N GLU A 288 16.82 18.62 -20.28
CA GLU A 288 16.71 17.74 -21.44
C GLU A 288 15.25 17.39 -21.82
N CYS A 289 14.30 17.47 -20.89
CA CYS A 289 12.91 17.08 -21.13
C CYS A 289 11.89 18.22 -21.00
N ILE A 290 12.25 19.35 -20.38
CA ILE A 290 11.33 20.42 -19.97
C ILE A 290 10.48 20.98 -21.11
N ASP A 291 10.97 20.99 -22.34
CA ASP A 291 10.25 21.50 -23.52
C ASP A 291 8.98 20.73 -23.87
N LYS A 292 8.89 19.47 -23.42
CA LYS A 292 7.75 18.59 -23.68
C LYS A 292 6.82 18.46 -22.48
N VAL A 293 7.13 19.11 -21.35
CA VAL A 293 6.40 18.93 -20.10
C VAL A 293 5.19 19.87 -20.05
N ASP A 294 4.02 19.30 -19.77
CA ASP A 294 2.76 20.04 -19.63
C ASP A 294 2.46 20.38 -18.16
N LEU A 295 2.96 19.55 -17.23
CA LEU A 295 2.72 19.65 -15.79
C LEU A 295 3.96 19.27 -14.97
N ILE A 296 4.32 20.10 -14.00
CA ILE A 296 5.35 19.80 -13.00
C ILE A 296 4.68 19.61 -11.63
N ILE A 297 4.93 18.48 -10.97
CA ILE A 297 4.47 18.19 -9.61
C ILE A 297 5.68 18.07 -8.68
N PHE A 298 5.76 18.99 -7.71
CA PHE A 298 6.70 18.93 -6.60
C PHE A 298 6.07 18.16 -5.44
N SER A 299 6.69 17.06 -5.03
CA SER A 299 6.21 16.23 -3.92
C SER A 299 7.27 16.18 -2.82
N ASP A 300 7.16 17.10 -1.86
CA ASP A 300 8.15 17.30 -0.81
C ASP A 300 7.75 16.65 0.50
N PHE A 301 8.61 15.77 0.99
CA PHE A 301 8.49 15.18 2.32
C PHE A 301 9.60 15.71 3.25
N SER A 302 10.30 16.76 2.82
CA SER A 302 11.35 17.43 3.56
C SER A 302 12.54 16.51 3.92
N TYR A 303 12.84 15.53 3.06
CA TYR A 303 14.05 14.68 3.19
C TYR A 303 15.25 15.23 2.44
N GLY A 304 15.06 16.22 1.58
CA GLY A 304 16.13 17.07 1.06
C GLY A 304 16.46 16.89 -0.41
N VAL A 305 15.63 16.17 -1.18
CA VAL A 305 15.72 16.20 -2.65
C VAL A 305 15.37 17.60 -3.18
N LEU A 306 14.31 18.22 -2.64
CA LEU A 306 13.84 19.53 -3.07
C LEU A 306 14.53 20.66 -2.28
N THR A 307 15.79 20.92 -2.66
CA THR A 307 16.56 22.06 -2.15
C THR A 307 16.02 23.39 -2.71
N LYS A 308 16.33 24.50 -2.04
CA LYS A 308 15.95 25.85 -2.52
C LYS A 308 16.45 26.11 -3.94
N ASN A 309 17.66 25.64 -4.28
CA ASN A 309 18.24 25.82 -5.60
C ASN A 309 17.45 25.06 -6.68
N ILE A 310 17.10 23.79 -6.41
CA ILE A 310 16.29 22.97 -7.30
C ILE A 310 14.90 23.60 -7.50
N ILE A 311 14.22 23.95 -6.41
CA ILE A 311 12.87 24.55 -6.47
C ILE A 311 12.92 25.83 -7.32
N ASN A 312 13.80 26.78 -6.99
CA ASN A 312 13.87 28.06 -7.70
C ASN A 312 14.21 27.90 -9.19
N SER A 313 15.11 26.98 -9.53
CA SER A 313 15.53 26.75 -10.91
C SER A 313 14.40 26.14 -11.74
N ILE A 314 13.69 25.13 -11.21
CA ILE A 314 12.55 24.50 -11.90
C ILE A 314 11.38 25.48 -12.00
N THR A 315 11.10 26.25 -10.94
CA THR A 315 10.06 27.29 -10.97
C THR A 315 10.34 28.34 -12.03
N ALA A 316 11.60 28.79 -12.17
CA ALA A 316 11.97 29.74 -13.23
C ALA A 316 11.72 29.16 -14.64
N MET A 317 12.13 27.92 -14.89
CA MET A 317 11.88 27.23 -16.17
C MET A 317 10.37 27.05 -16.44
N GLY A 318 9.61 26.68 -15.42
CA GLY A 318 8.16 26.51 -15.50
C GLY A 318 7.44 27.82 -15.85
N ILE A 319 7.85 28.93 -15.25
CA ILE A 319 7.30 30.26 -15.56
C ILE A 319 7.64 30.66 -17.01
N GLU A 320 8.91 30.53 -17.41
CA GLU A 320 9.37 30.89 -18.76
C GLU A 320 8.58 30.15 -19.85
N LYS A 321 8.35 28.85 -19.63
CA LYS A 321 7.63 27.98 -20.56
C LYS A 321 6.12 27.93 -20.34
N LYS A 322 5.60 28.65 -19.34
CA LYS A 322 4.19 28.69 -18.95
C LYS A 322 3.62 27.30 -18.61
N ILE A 323 4.44 26.45 -18.00
CA ILE A 323 4.07 25.10 -17.57
C ILE A 323 3.26 25.19 -16.27
N LEU A 324 2.21 24.37 -16.14
CA LEU A 324 1.45 24.30 -14.89
C LEU A 324 2.33 23.66 -13.81
N MET A 325 2.35 24.26 -12.62
CA MET A 325 3.11 23.74 -11.49
C MET A 325 2.20 23.50 -10.30
N ALA A 326 2.34 22.34 -9.67
CA ALA A 326 1.65 21.98 -8.44
C ALA A 326 2.64 21.51 -7.38
N ALA A 327 2.35 21.75 -6.11
CA ALA A 327 3.25 21.37 -5.03
C ALA A 327 2.51 20.90 -3.78
N ASP A 328 3.12 19.93 -3.10
CA ASP A 328 2.80 19.57 -1.73
C ASP A 328 4.06 19.50 -0.86
N SER A 329 3.91 19.79 0.43
CA SER A 329 4.98 19.85 1.42
C SER A 329 4.53 19.23 2.73
N GLN A 330 4.70 17.92 2.86
CA GLN A 330 4.15 17.19 3.98
C GLN A 330 4.90 17.48 5.30
N SER A 331 4.15 17.75 6.36
CA SER A 331 4.66 17.90 7.74
C SER A 331 4.19 16.75 8.65
N SER A 332 4.67 15.53 8.39
CA SER A 332 4.33 14.34 9.18
C SER A 332 5.26 14.11 10.36
N SER A 333 6.47 13.59 10.12
CA SER A 333 7.54 13.43 11.11
C SER A 333 8.58 14.55 11.03
N GLN A 334 8.54 15.34 9.97
CA GLN A 334 9.40 16.46 9.69
C GLN A 334 8.53 17.72 9.66
N ILE A 335 9.16 18.88 9.86
CA ILE A 335 8.49 20.17 9.66
C ILE A 335 8.78 20.59 8.22
N GLY A 336 7.77 20.50 7.36
CA GLY A 336 7.78 21.04 6.02
C GLY A 336 7.37 22.52 6.03
N ASP A 337 7.64 23.19 4.90
CA ASP A 337 7.25 24.59 4.69
C ASP A 337 6.68 24.71 3.27
N ILE A 338 5.35 24.69 3.15
CA ILE A 338 4.68 24.83 1.86
C ILE A 338 4.95 26.21 1.24
N SER A 339 5.28 27.22 2.05
CA SER A 339 5.50 28.58 1.57
C SER A 339 6.79 28.77 0.76
N LYS A 340 7.66 27.75 0.71
CA LYS A 340 8.84 27.75 -0.17
C LYS A 340 8.48 27.56 -1.65
N PHE A 341 7.31 27.02 -1.95
CA PHE A 341 6.83 26.80 -3.31
C PHE A 341 6.08 28.02 -3.82
N LYS A 342 6.76 28.85 -4.62
CA LYS A 342 6.21 30.10 -5.15
C LYS A 342 5.70 29.95 -6.59
N HIS A 343 4.71 30.77 -6.97
CA HIS A 343 4.10 30.82 -8.30
C HIS A 343 3.46 29.49 -8.73
N MET A 344 2.95 28.73 -7.76
CA MET A 344 2.27 27.46 -8.03
C MET A 344 0.85 27.70 -8.54
N THR A 345 0.39 26.88 -9.46
CA THR A 345 -1.02 26.87 -9.82
C THR A 345 -1.86 26.19 -8.75
N LEU A 346 -1.36 25.11 -8.15
CA LEU A 346 -2.05 24.40 -7.07
C LEU A 346 -1.08 24.07 -5.93
N VAL A 347 -1.52 24.29 -4.70
CA VAL A 347 -0.91 23.68 -3.51
C VAL A 347 -1.97 22.96 -2.67
N THR A 348 -1.61 21.82 -2.07
CA THR A 348 -2.57 20.95 -1.35
C THR A 348 -2.23 20.71 0.14
N PRO A 349 -1.92 21.75 0.93
CA PRO A 349 -1.52 21.57 2.31
C PRO A 349 -2.67 21.07 3.20
N THR A 350 -2.34 20.43 4.31
CA THR A 350 -3.22 20.29 5.47
C THR A 350 -3.34 21.60 6.24
N GLU A 351 -4.39 21.79 7.04
CA GLU A 351 -4.49 22.95 7.93
C GLU A 351 -3.23 23.10 8.81
N ARG A 352 -2.74 21.99 9.37
CA ARG A 352 -1.53 21.96 10.19
C ARG A 352 -0.32 22.52 9.43
N GLU A 353 -0.12 22.14 8.18
CA GLU A 353 0.99 22.62 7.35
C GLU A 353 0.89 24.12 7.05
N ILE A 354 -0.32 24.63 6.80
CA ILE A 354 -0.53 26.07 6.60
C ILE A 354 -0.15 26.84 7.87
N ARG A 355 -0.66 26.40 9.04
CA ARG A 355 -0.39 27.05 10.33
C ARG A 355 1.10 27.05 10.67
N LEU A 356 1.79 25.92 10.46
CA LEU A 356 3.24 25.83 10.67
C LEU A 356 4.02 26.75 9.73
N SER A 357 3.66 26.79 8.45
CA SER A 357 4.37 27.58 7.43
C SER A 357 4.17 29.10 7.58
N LEU A 358 3.04 29.52 8.15
CA LEU A 358 2.72 30.92 8.43
C LEU A 358 3.04 31.34 9.87
N ASN A 359 3.32 30.39 10.76
CA ASN A 359 3.41 30.60 12.20
C ASN A 359 2.15 31.33 12.76
N ASP A 360 0.97 30.85 12.37
CA ASP A 360 -0.33 31.43 12.69
C ASP A 360 -1.33 30.36 13.15
N PHE A 361 -1.59 30.31 14.46
CA PHE A 361 -2.43 29.29 15.09
C PHE A 361 -3.82 29.80 15.49
N GLU A 362 -4.09 31.10 15.29
CA GLU A 362 -5.30 31.77 15.78
C GLU A 362 -6.27 32.10 14.64
N SER A 363 -5.74 32.41 13.44
CA SER A 363 -6.59 32.83 12.33
C SER A 363 -7.48 31.71 11.82
N GLY A 364 -8.64 32.09 11.27
CA GLY A 364 -9.55 31.19 10.56
C GLY A 364 -8.99 30.71 9.23
N LEU A 365 -9.48 29.57 8.74
CA LEU A 365 -8.91 28.84 7.60
C LEU A 365 -8.87 29.65 6.29
N VAL A 366 -9.89 30.48 6.04
CA VAL A 366 -9.96 31.36 4.87
C VAL A 366 -8.84 32.41 4.92
N VAL A 367 -8.64 33.04 6.08
CA VAL A 367 -7.58 34.04 6.30
C VAL A 367 -6.20 33.40 6.17
N LEU A 368 -6.03 32.18 6.69
CA LEU A 368 -4.79 31.42 6.51
C LEU A 368 -4.50 31.13 5.03
N SER A 369 -5.53 30.74 4.27
CA SER A 369 -5.40 30.48 2.84
C SER A 369 -5.05 31.75 2.06
N GLU A 370 -5.67 32.88 2.39
CA GLU A 370 -5.34 34.19 1.82
C GLU A 370 -3.90 34.62 2.13
N LYS A 371 -3.46 34.48 3.39
CA LYS A 371 -2.08 34.76 3.80
C LYS A 371 -1.08 33.87 3.08
N LEU A 372 -1.40 32.59 2.92
CA LEU A 372 -0.56 31.65 2.19
C LEU A 372 -0.50 32.03 0.71
N ALA A 373 -1.65 32.28 0.06
CA ALA A 373 -1.73 32.71 -1.33
C ALA A 373 -0.93 33.99 -1.57
N SER A 374 -1.01 34.97 -0.66
CA SER A 374 -0.24 36.21 -0.73
C SER A 374 1.27 35.98 -0.60
N LYS A 375 1.68 35.00 0.22
CA LYS A 375 3.10 34.67 0.45
C LYS A 375 3.70 33.85 -0.71
N THR A 376 2.92 32.99 -1.34
CA THR A 376 3.38 32.06 -2.38
C THR A 376 3.03 32.49 -3.80
N ASP A 377 2.12 33.44 -3.97
CA ASP A 377 1.49 33.73 -5.28
C ASP A 377 0.84 32.47 -5.89
N ALA A 378 0.26 31.62 -5.03
CA ALA A 378 -0.46 30.44 -5.49
C ALA A 378 -1.84 30.82 -6.06
N LYS A 379 -2.19 30.22 -7.19
CA LYS A 379 -3.52 30.44 -7.82
C LYS A 379 -4.63 29.74 -7.03
N TYR A 380 -4.39 28.49 -6.63
CA TYR A 380 -5.37 27.66 -5.94
C TYR A 380 -4.74 26.98 -4.72
N ILE A 381 -5.50 26.92 -3.62
CA ILE A 381 -5.11 26.22 -2.40
C ILE A 381 -6.22 25.24 -2.04
N PHE A 382 -5.88 23.95 -2.00
CA PHE A 382 -6.79 22.90 -1.54
C PHE A 382 -6.36 22.45 -0.15
N THR A 383 -7.04 22.98 0.86
CA THR A 383 -6.74 22.66 2.25
C THR A 383 -7.41 21.36 2.64
N THR A 384 -6.64 20.33 2.93
CA THR A 384 -7.17 19.02 3.34
C THR A 384 -7.55 19.02 4.83
N LEU A 385 -8.75 18.52 5.13
CA LEU A 385 -9.39 18.52 6.46
C LEU A 385 -9.69 17.10 6.95
N GLY A 386 -9.00 16.10 6.41
CA GLY A 386 -9.20 14.69 6.76
C GLY A 386 -10.64 14.24 6.51
N ALA A 387 -11.32 13.81 7.57
CA ALA A 387 -12.70 13.30 7.48
C ALA A 387 -13.74 14.37 7.08
N GLU A 388 -13.40 15.66 7.19
CA GLU A 388 -14.27 16.76 6.76
C GLU A 388 -14.15 17.07 5.26
N GLY A 389 -13.17 16.47 4.58
CA GLY A 389 -12.94 16.63 3.14
C GLY A 389 -11.92 17.72 2.83
N VAL A 390 -12.25 18.62 1.91
CA VAL A 390 -11.32 19.63 1.36
C VAL A 390 -11.99 21.00 1.28
N MET A 391 -11.30 22.03 1.78
CA MET A 391 -11.64 23.43 1.51
C MET A 391 -10.82 23.94 0.32
N ILE A 392 -11.50 24.59 -0.61
CA ILE A 392 -10.93 25.14 -1.84
C ILE A 392 -10.86 26.66 -1.69
N TYR A 393 -9.71 27.25 -2.00
CA TYR A 393 -9.51 28.70 -2.07
C TYR A 393 -9.04 29.09 -3.48
N ASN A 394 -9.72 30.07 -4.07
CA ASN A 394 -9.54 30.51 -5.45
C ASN A 394 -9.02 31.95 -5.51
N ASN A 395 -7.74 32.13 -5.84
CA ASN A 395 -7.06 33.42 -5.87
C ASN A 395 -7.11 34.12 -7.26
N VAL A 396 -7.76 33.53 -8.27
CA VAL A 396 -7.63 33.99 -9.67
C VAL A 396 -8.88 34.72 -10.19
N SER A 397 -10.07 34.38 -9.70
CA SER A 397 -11.32 34.84 -10.31
C SER A 397 -12.16 35.73 -9.40
N SER A 398 -13.00 36.58 -9.99
CA SER A 398 -14.10 37.27 -9.31
C SER A 398 -15.30 36.37 -8.96
N GLY A 399 -15.17 35.06 -9.14
CA GLY A 399 -16.18 34.06 -8.78
C GLY A 399 -16.18 33.75 -7.28
N LEU A 400 -16.63 32.55 -6.91
CA LEU A 400 -16.57 32.10 -5.52
C LEU A 400 -15.12 32.05 -5.04
N LEU A 401 -14.83 32.79 -3.97
CA LEU A 401 -13.52 32.84 -3.32
C LEU A 401 -13.19 31.50 -2.67
N THR A 402 -14.17 30.89 -2.02
CA THR A 402 -14.02 29.61 -1.33
C THR A 402 -15.21 28.70 -1.56
N ASP A 403 -14.96 27.41 -1.42
CA ASP A 403 -15.99 26.38 -1.35
C ASP A 403 -15.44 25.09 -0.72
N ASN A 404 -16.28 24.10 -0.39
CA ASN A 404 -15.83 22.88 0.29
C ASN A 404 -16.43 21.57 -0.25
N ILE A 405 -15.62 20.54 -0.44
CA ILE A 405 -16.09 19.18 -0.76
C ILE A 405 -16.04 18.36 0.52
N GLU A 406 -17.17 17.79 0.94
CA GLU A 406 -17.21 16.81 2.03
C GLU A 406 -16.44 15.54 1.64
N ALA A 407 -15.90 14.80 2.61
CA ALA A 407 -15.21 13.56 2.32
C ALA A 407 -16.12 12.57 1.56
N LEU A 408 -15.71 12.20 0.34
CA LEU A 408 -16.50 11.31 -0.52
C LEU A 408 -16.32 9.83 -0.15
N GLY A 409 -15.29 9.46 0.63
CA GLY A 409 -15.04 8.08 1.04
C GLY A 409 -15.99 7.62 2.15
N ALA A 410 -16.88 6.66 1.88
CA ALA A 410 -17.80 6.13 2.89
C ALA A 410 -17.15 5.07 3.80
N LEU A 411 -16.12 4.38 3.32
CA LEU A 411 -15.39 3.32 4.02
C LEU A 411 -13.90 3.67 4.03
N VAL A 412 -13.38 4.06 5.20
CA VAL A 412 -11.97 4.41 5.38
C VAL A 412 -11.24 3.22 6.02
N LYS A 413 -10.26 2.64 5.30
CA LYS A 413 -9.38 1.58 5.81
C LYS A 413 -8.01 2.11 6.19
N ASP A 414 -7.42 2.97 5.35
CA ASP A 414 -6.10 3.55 5.57
C ASP A 414 -6.05 4.94 4.94
N VAL A 415 -5.65 5.95 5.71
CA VAL A 415 -5.55 7.33 5.22
C VAL A 415 -4.27 7.61 4.43
N SER A 416 -3.36 6.63 4.36
CA SER A 416 -2.08 6.76 3.64
C SER A 416 -2.30 6.99 2.14
N GLY A 417 -1.65 8.03 1.59
CA GLY A 417 -1.72 8.36 0.15
C GLY A 417 -2.92 9.21 -0.28
N ALA A 418 -3.82 9.57 0.63
CA ALA A 418 -5.00 10.38 0.33
C ALA A 418 -4.65 11.77 -0.24
N GLY A 419 -3.59 12.40 0.29
CA GLY A 419 -3.07 13.68 -0.21
C GLY A 419 -2.37 13.53 -1.56
N ASP A 420 -1.53 12.49 -1.72
CA ASP A 420 -0.79 12.23 -2.97
C ASP A 420 -1.73 12.04 -4.16
N SER A 421 -2.81 11.28 -3.96
CA SER A 421 -3.85 11.05 -4.97
C SER A 421 -4.68 12.30 -5.29
N LEU A 422 -5.06 13.07 -4.26
CA LEU A 422 -5.73 14.37 -4.42
C LEU A 422 -4.87 15.34 -5.25
N LEU A 423 -3.61 15.51 -4.87
CA LEU A 423 -2.64 16.36 -5.57
C LEU A 423 -2.52 15.95 -7.03
N THR A 424 -2.28 14.66 -7.27
CA THR A 424 -2.00 14.16 -8.63
C THR A 424 -3.20 14.37 -9.55
N CYS A 425 -4.38 13.89 -9.14
CA CYS A 425 -5.57 13.94 -10.00
C CYS A 425 -6.06 15.38 -10.21
N SER A 426 -6.04 16.23 -9.18
CA SER A 426 -6.39 17.64 -9.30
C SER A 426 -5.44 18.39 -10.24
N SER A 427 -4.14 18.14 -10.12
CA SER A 427 -3.13 18.80 -10.96
C SER A 427 -3.25 18.42 -12.43
N MET A 428 -3.52 17.14 -12.71
CA MET A 428 -3.75 16.65 -14.06
C MET A 428 -5.04 17.21 -14.67
N ALA A 429 -6.12 17.30 -13.88
CA ALA A 429 -7.38 17.94 -14.30
C ALA A 429 -7.16 19.40 -14.70
N LEU A 430 -6.45 20.18 -13.88
CA LEU A 430 -6.11 21.57 -14.22
C LEU A 430 -5.24 21.66 -15.48
N ALA A 431 -4.29 20.75 -15.66
CA ALA A 431 -3.37 20.75 -16.80
C ALA A 431 -4.07 20.47 -18.14
N VAL A 432 -5.14 19.68 -18.15
CA VAL A 432 -5.99 19.49 -19.36
C VAL A 432 -7.06 20.56 -19.53
N GLY A 433 -7.05 21.61 -18.69
CA GLY A 433 -7.94 22.76 -18.82
C GLY A 433 -9.26 22.67 -18.06
N ALA A 434 -9.40 21.74 -17.11
CA ALA A 434 -10.55 21.74 -16.21
C ALA A 434 -10.55 22.98 -15.32
N ASP A 435 -11.74 23.45 -14.93
CA ASP A 435 -11.85 24.48 -13.91
C ASP A 435 -11.47 23.94 -12.51
N ILE A 436 -11.26 24.86 -11.57
CA ILE A 436 -10.86 24.55 -10.20
C ILE A 436 -11.83 23.61 -9.48
N TRP A 437 -13.14 23.75 -9.73
CA TRP A 437 -14.18 23.01 -9.02
C TRP A 437 -14.26 21.56 -9.52
N LYS A 438 -14.19 21.36 -10.84
CA LYS A 438 -14.09 20.02 -11.45
C LYS A 438 -12.80 19.33 -11.03
N SER A 439 -11.69 20.06 -10.98
CA SER A 439 -10.39 19.54 -10.55
C SER A 439 -10.41 19.10 -9.09
N ALA A 440 -11.00 19.90 -8.20
CA ALA A 440 -11.17 19.54 -6.80
C ALA A 440 -12.04 18.30 -6.62
N TYR A 441 -13.14 18.18 -7.38
CA TYR A 441 -14.02 17.02 -7.33
C TYR A 441 -13.30 15.72 -7.74
N LEU A 442 -12.61 15.74 -8.88
CA LEU A 442 -11.84 14.59 -9.37
C LEU A 442 -10.72 14.19 -8.38
N GLY A 443 -10.03 15.19 -7.81
CA GLY A 443 -9.06 14.97 -6.75
C GLY A 443 -9.65 14.33 -5.50
N SER A 444 -10.80 14.83 -5.02
CA SER A 444 -11.50 14.27 -3.87
C SER A 444 -12.00 12.85 -4.15
N LEU A 445 -12.42 12.56 -5.38
CA LEU A 445 -12.81 11.23 -5.83
C LEU A 445 -11.62 10.27 -5.78
N ALA A 446 -10.47 10.68 -6.33
CA ALA A 446 -9.23 9.91 -6.26
C ALA A 446 -8.82 9.61 -4.80
N SER A 447 -8.88 10.63 -3.94
CA SER A 447 -8.62 10.48 -2.50
C SER A 447 -9.57 9.47 -1.85
N ALA A 448 -10.87 9.52 -2.16
CA ALA A 448 -11.87 8.61 -1.64
C ALA A 448 -11.62 7.14 -2.03
N ILE A 449 -11.18 6.89 -3.26
CA ILE A 449 -10.80 5.55 -3.69
C ILE A 449 -9.50 5.13 -2.97
N GLN A 450 -8.53 6.02 -2.79
CA GLN A 450 -7.28 5.68 -2.08
C GLN A 450 -7.50 5.34 -0.60
N VAL A 451 -8.38 6.05 0.11
CA VAL A 451 -8.58 5.79 1.55
C VAL A 451 -9.32 4.48 1.85
N SER A 452 -9.94 3.88 0.83
CA SER A 452 -10.73 2.65 0.95
C SER A 452 -9.92 1.35 0.92
N ARG A 453 -8.60 1.46 0.68
CA ARG A 453 -7.66 0.34 0.52
C ARG A 453 -6.51 0.47 1.53
N ILE A 454 -5.80 -0.63 1.77
CA ILE A 454 -4.65 -0.65 2.68
C ILE A 454 -3.37 -0.37 1.89
N GLY A 455 -2.52 0.50 2.44
CA GLY A 455 -1.28 0.90 1.79
C GLY A 455 -1.50 1.85 0.62
N ASN A 456 -0.40 2.32 0.05
CA ASN A 456 -0.44 3.31 -1.03
C ASN A 456 -0.41 2.62 -2.39
N VAL A 457 -1.56 2.58 -3.07
CA VAL A 457 -1.72 1.81 -4.33
C VAL A 457 -2.07 2.78 -5.46
N PRO A 458 -1.37 2.71 -6.60
CA PRO A 458 -1.68 3.57 -7.74
C PRO A 458 -3.13 3.44 -8.22
N ILE A 459 -3.88 4.54 -8.12
CA ILE A 459 -5.26 4.65 -8.64
C ILE A 459 -5.28 4.49 -10.16
N LYS A 460 -6.15 3.59 -10.63
CA LYS A 460 -6.31 3.34 -12.07
C LYS A 460 -7.36 4.27 -12.67
N LYS A 461 -7.13 4.68 -13.92
CA LYS A 461 -8.10 5.44 -14.72
C LYS A 461 -9.50 4.81 -14.69
N ASP A 462 -9.60 3.50 -14.88
CA ASP A 462 -10.89 2.80 -14.89
C ASP A 462 -11.63 2.86 -13.54
N GLU A 463 -10.91 2.93 -12.42
CA GLU A 463 -11.52 3.09 -11.09
C GLU A 463 -12.24 4.44 -10.99
N ILE A 464 -11.64 5.51 -11.53
CA ILE A 464 -12.25 6.84 -11.57
C ILE A 464 -13.42 6.86 -12.55
N LEU A 465 -13.25 6.32 -13.76
CA LEU A 465 -14.29 6.34 -14.79
C LEU A 465 -15.55 5.61 -14.34
N LYS A 466 -15.40 4.47 -13.64
CA LYS A 466 -16.51 3.69 -13.10
C LYS A 466 -17.37 4.47 -12.10
N GLU A 467 -16.76 5.36 -11.30
CA GLU A 467 -17.50 6.22 -10.37
C GLU A 467 -18.16 7.43 -11.06
N LEU A 468 -17.85 7.68 -12.33
CA LEU A 468 -18.45 8.75 -13.12
C LEU A 468 -19.55 8.23 -14.08
N GLU A 469 -19.81 6.91 -14.08
CA GLU A 469 -20.95 6.27 -14.75
C GLU A 469 -22.24 6.42 -13.94
#